data_AF-G4D3N9-F1
#
_entry.id   AF-G4D3N9-F1
#
_cell.length_a   1.000
_cell.length_b   1.000
_cell.length_c   1.000
_cell.angle_alpha   90.00
_cell.angle_beta   90.00
_cell.angle_gamma   90.00
#
_symmetry.space_group_name_H-M   'P 1'
#
loop_
_entity.id
_entity.type
_entity.pdbx_description
1 polymer ?
#
loop_
_entity_poly.entity_id
_entity_poly.type
_entity_poly.pdbx_seq_one_letter_code
_entity_poly.pdbx_strand_id
1 'polypeptide(L)'
;MKKLLSLLVLLLLVGCQSSKPAEQAAESGKESGKKVKVGIVQFMDHVSLDAAREGFVEQLKESGIDAEVIEQSANGDMSLTNTIAQSLKADGVDLIYAIATPAAQAAKNTVTDIPIVFSSVTDPVGAELVKTFEKPDSNVTGVSDYVSSEAQIDSFLKIYPDVKTFGVIYNTSEQNSLVQIEELKNNLAKRGIKLETVGVSAVTDIPQAVASIAPKIDALFALTDNLVANAAPIVSDTLIKSKLPSLSAEEGQVKNGLLMSEGVNYKEQGKQAGRMAVKILNGEQVANIPVELNEVNTKLVNVKTAEALGVDLNAEGFKDVEKIQ
;
A
#
# COMPACT_ATOMS: atom_id res chain seq x y z
N MET A 1 -85.15 2.74 36.71
CA MET A 1 -84.71 1.35 36.57
C MET A 1 -83.42 1.17 37.34
N LYS A 2 -83.47 0.45 38.48
CA LYS A 2 -82.64 -0.74 38.82
C LYS A 2 -81.13 -0.41 38.94
N LYS A 3 -80.58 -0.35 40.17
CA LYS A 3 -79.94 -1.48 40.92
C LYS A 3 -78.57 -1.81 40.30
N LEU A 4 -77.46 -2.10 40.99
CA LEU A 4 -77.06 -2.42 42.37
C LEU A 4 -75.55 -2.83 42.25
N LEU A 5 -74.91 -3.16 43.38
CA LEU A 5 -73.64 -3.90 43.57
C LEU A 5 -72.34 -3.07 43.56
N SER A 6 -71.64 -2.83 44.67
CA SER A 6 -71.20 -3.65 45.83
C SER A 6 -69.82 -4.29 45.67
N LEU A 7 -69.09 -4.21 46.80
CA LEU A 7 -68.19 -5.21 47.39
C LEU A 7 -66.66 -5.11 47.13
N LEU A 8 -66.03 -4.38 48.06
CA LEU A 8 -64.93 -4.80 48.93
C LEU A 8 -64.52 -6.29 48.87
N VAL A 9 -63.23 -6.58 48.63
CA VAL A 9 -62.48 -7.63 49.37
C VAL A 9 -61.00 -7.23 49.46
N LEU A 10 -60.58 -6.95 50.70
CA LEU A 10 -59.20 -6.95 51.17
C LEU A 10 -58.74 -8.42 51.29
N LEU A 11 -57.57 -8.77 50.75
CA LEU A 11 -56.87 -9.99 51.14
C LEU A 11 -55.39 -9.66 51.36
N LEU A 12 -55.08 -9.41 52.64
CA LEU A 12 -53.74 -9.47 53.20
C LEU A 12 -53.39 -10.95 53.40
N LEU A 13 -52.34 -11.42 52.76
CA LEU A 13 -51.60 -12.60 53.18
C LEU A 13 -50.15 -12.21 53.38
N VAL A 14 -49.80 -12.02 54.64
CA VAL A 14 -48.43 -11.88 55.15
C VAL A 14 -47.79 -13.27 55.07
N GLY A 15 -46.80 -13.42 54.17
CA GLY A 15 -45.87 -14.53 54.16
C GLY A 15 -44.47 -14.02 54.49
N CYS A 16 -44.00 -14.26 55.72
CA CYS A 16 -42.61 -14.07 56.09
C CYS A 16 -41.75 -15.16 55.43
N GLN A 17 -40.71 -14.81 54.68
CA GLN A 17 -39.51 -15.64 54.62
C GLN A 17 -38.27 -14.90 54.09
N SER A 18 -37.31 -14.73 55.00
CA SER A 18 -35.86 -14.81 54.82
C SER A 18 -35.20 -14.02 53.67
N SER A 19 -34.58 -12.92 54.10
CA SER A 19 -33.40 -12.24 53.55
C SER A 19 -32.44 -13.09 52.71
N LYS A 20 -32.23 -12.67 51.45
CA LYS A 20 -30.91 -12.61 50.79
C LYS A 20 -30.85 -11.30 50.00
N PRO A 21 -29.79 -10.48 50.13
CA PRO A 21 -29.60 -9.36 49.20
C PRO A 21 -29.24 -9.95 47.84
N ALA A 22 -30.09 -9.73 46.84
CA ALA A 22 -29.70 -9.90 45.45
C ALA A 22 -28.78 -8.72 45.10
N GLU A 23 -27.50 -9.02 44.98
CA GLU A 23 -26.49 -8.15 44.40
C GLU A 23 -26.97 -7.77 43.00
N GLN A 24 -27.40 -6.52 42.82
CA GLN A 24 -27.61 -5.94 41.50
C GLN A 24 -26.24 -5.89 40.84
N ALA A 25 -25.92 -6.93 40.06
CA ALA A 25 -24.95 -6.82 39.00
C ALA A 25 -25.45 -5.72 38.07
N ALA A 26 -24.82 -4.56 38.16
CA ALA A 26 -24.90 -3.55 37.13
C ALA A 26 -24.39 -4.21 35.85
N GLU A 27 -25.31 -4.64 34.99
CA GLU A 27 -25.02 -4.84 33.59
C GLU A 27 -24.57 -3.47 33.06
N SER A 28 -23.27 -3.25 33.05
CA SER A 28 -22.64 -2.27 32.19
C SER A 28 -22.94 -2.72 30.77
N GLY A 29 -24.09 -2.29 30.25
CA GLY A 29 -24.34 -2.31 28.82
C GLY A 29 -23.18 -1.58 28.17
N LYS A 30 -22.31 -2.34 27.48
CA LYS A 30 -21.46 -1.74 26.46
C LYS A 30 -22.42 -1.02 25.52
N GLU A 31 -22.40 0.31 25.53
CA GLU A 31 -22.79 1.06 24.34
C GLU A 31 -22.12 0.35 23.17
N SER A 32 -22.91 -0.11 22.20
CA SER A 32 -22.34 -0.59 20.94
C SER A 32 -21.63 0.62 20.34
N GLY A 33 -20.31 0.65 20.53
CA GLY A 33 -19.48 1.82 20.29
C GLY A 33 -19.66 2.34 18.88
N LYS A 34 -19.69 3.66 18.73
CA LYS A 34 -19.70 4.37 17.44
C LYS A 34 -18.69 3.69 16.50
N LYS A 35 -19.16 3.24 15.33
CA LYS A 35 -18.29 2.72 14.26
C LYS A 35 -17.22 3.74 13.93
N VAL A 36 -15.97 3.31 13.92
CA VAL A 36 -14.84 4.15 13.49
C VAL A 36 -14.95 4.35 11.98
N LYS A 37 -14.76 5.56 11.49
CA LYS A 37 -14.73 5.85 10.05
C LYS A 37 -13.29 5.93 9.58
N VAL A 38 -12.92 5.09 8.62
CA VAL A 38 -11.60 5.11 8.00
C VAL A 38 -11.74 5.49 6.53
N GLY A 39 -11.17 6.63 6.16
CA GLY A 39 -11.09 7.06 4.77
C GLY A 39 -9.86 6.49 4.09
N ILE A 40 -10.01 5.94 2.89
CA ILE A 40 -8.89 5.48 2.06
C ILE A 40 -8.82 6.36 0.82
N VAL A 41 -7.65 6.97 0.60
CA VAL A 41 -7.29 7.65 -0.66
C VAL A 41 -6.21 6.84 -1.36
N GLN A 42 -6.57 6.20 -2.47
CA GLN A 42 -5.66 5.44 -3.32
C GLN A 42 -5.31 6.27 -4.56
N PHE A 43 -4.03 6.40 -4.90
CA PHE A 43 -3.63 7.19 -6.06
C PHE A 43 -4.08 6.59 -7.39
N MET A 44 -3.87 5.29 -7.60
CA MET A 44 -4.15 4.59 -8.85
C MET A 44 -4.50 3.13 -8.57
N ASP A 45 -5.22 2.49 -9.48
CA ASP A 45 -5.55 1.07 -9.35
C ASP A 45 -4.46 0.22 -10.02
N HIS A 46 -3.76 -0.60 -9.24
CA HIS A 46 -2.91 -1.68 -9.72
C HIS A 46 -2.69 -2.70 -8.59
N VAL A 47 -2.25 -3.90 -8.98
CA VAL A 47 -2.11 -5.08 -8.11
C VAL A 47 -1.45 -4.77 -6.76
N SER A 48 -0.42 -3.92 -6.78
CA SER A 48 0.37 -3.54 -5.61
C SER A 48 -0.41 -2.68 -4.61
N LEU A 49 -1.04 -1.58 -5.05
CA LEU A 49 -1.80 -0.70 -4.15
C LEU A 49 -3.07 -1.38 -3.66
N ASP A 50 -3.70 -2.18 -4.53
CA ASP A 50 -4.87 -2.99 -4.15
C ASP A 50 -4.51 -3.99 -3.05
N ALA A 51 -3.35 -4.65 -3.14
CA ALA A 51 -2.86 -5.54 -2.09
C ALA A 51 -2.58 -4.79 -0.78
N ALA A 52 -2.01 -3.58 -0.84
CA ALA A 52 -1.79 -2.74 0.34
C ALA A 52 -3.11 -2.29 1.00
N ARG A 53 -4.14 -1.98 0.20
CA ARG A 53 -5.50 -1.69 0.68
C ARG A 53 -6.11 -2.91 1.37
N GLU A 54 -6.06 -4.06 0.71
CA GLU A 54 -6.62 -5.31 1.23
C GLU A 54 -5.94 -5.74 2.53
N GLY A 55 -4.60 -5.69 2.60
CA GLY A 55 -3.85 -6.00 3.81
C GLY A 55 -4.19 -5.08 4.98
N PHE A 56 -4.35 -3.78 4.71
CA PHE A 56 -4.75 -2.81 5.72
C PHE A 56 -6.14 -3.11 6.28
N VAL A 57 -7.13 -3.32 5.41
CA VAL A 57 -8.52 -3.64 5.82
C VAL A 57 -8.59 -4.98 6.54
N GLU A 58 -7.82 -5.97 6.10
CA GLU A 58 -7.69 -7.28 6.78
C GLU A 58 -7.15 -7.11 8.20
N GLN A 59 -6.08 -6.33 8.38
CA GLN A 59 -5.50 -6.10 9.71
C GLN A 59 -6.45 -5.37 10.66
N LEU A 60 -7.23 -4.40 10.18
CA LEU A 60 -8.25 -3.74 11.01
C LEU A 60 -9.28 -4.77 11.54
N LYS A 61 -9.76 -5.66 10.68
CA LYS A 61 -10.70 -6.73 11.03
C LYS A 61 -10.08 -7.73 12.01
N GLU A 62 -8.86 -8.20 11.75
CA GLU A 62 -8.12 -9.11 12.62
C GLU A 62 -7.90 -8.52 14.02
N SER A 63 -7.79 -7.20 14.11
CA SER A 63 -7.58 -6.47 15.38
C SER A 63 -8.89 -6.12 16.10
N GLY A 64 -10.04 -6.53 15.56
CA GLY A 64 -11.36 -6.30 16.15
C GLY A 64 -11.86 -4.84 16.05
N ILE A 65 -11.29 -4.04 15.16
CA ILE A 65 -11.79 -2.67 14.89
C ILE A 65 -13.03 -2.77 14.00
N ASP A 66 -14.19 -2.34 14.52
CA ASP A 66 -15.41 -2.18 13.72
C ASP A 66 -15.35 -0.86 12.94
N ALA A 67 -14.78 -0.91 11.73
CA ALA A 67 -14.60 0.24 10.86
C ALA A 67 -15.63 0.30 9.72
N GLU A 68 -16.20 1.49 9.51
CA GLU A 68 -16.79 1.89 8.24
C GLU A 68 -15.66 2.41 7.33
N VAL A 69 -15.37 1.68 6.25
CA VAL A 69 -14.31 2.06 5.30
C VAL A 69 -14.92 2.82 4.13
N ILE A 70 -14.42 4.04 3.87
CA ILE A 70 -14.83 4.90 2.76
C ILE A 70 -13.65 4.93 1.77
N GLU A 71 -13.76 4.17 0.69
CA GLU A 71 -12.67 4.00 -0.29
C GLU A 71 -12.88 4.88 -1.53
N GLN A 72 -11.85 5.63 -1.91
CA GLN A 72 -11.85 6.44 -3.13
C GLN A 72 -10.50 6.31 -3.86
N SER A 73 -10.56 6.06 -5.17
CA SER A 73 -9.38 6.03 -6.05
C SER A 73 -9.30 7.31 -6.88
N ALA A 74 -8.11 7.89 -6.97
CA ALA A 74 -7.83 9.07 -7.78
C ALA A 74 -7.59 8.73 -9.26
N ASN A 75 -7.54 7.44 -9.63
CA ASN A 75 -7.33 6.99 -11.02
C ASN A 75 -6.10 7.63 -11.70
N GLY A 76 -5.04 7.91 -10.94
CA GLY A 76 -3.83 8.58 -11.41
C GLY A 76 -3.93 10.11 -11.53
N ASP A 77 -5.07 10.70 -11.22
CA ASP A 77 -5.28 12.15 -11.29
C ASP A 77 -4.82 12.84 -10.00
N MET A 78 -3.71 13.58 -10.12
CA MET A 78 -3.13 14.37 -9.04
C MET A 78 -4.11 15.39 -8.43
N SER A 79 -4.99 16.00 -9.23
CA SER A 79 -5.98 16.95 -8.73
C SER A 79 -7.11 16.26 -7.95
N LEU A 80 -7.47 15.04 -8.37
CA LEU A 80 -8.49 14.25 -7.70
C LEU A 80 -8.04 13.79 -6.31
N THR A 81 -6.74 13.52 -6.09
CA THR A 81 -6.23 13.18 -4.74
C THR A 81 -6.56 14.27 -3.69
N ASN A 82 -6.43 15.55 -4.05
CA ASN A 82 -6.78 16.67 -3.17
C ASN A 82 -8.29 16.74 -2.92
N THR A 83 -9.10 16.52 -3.96
CA THR A 83 -10.56 16.51 -3.85
C THR A 83 -11.04 15.39 -2.95
N ILE A 84 -10.46 14.20 -3.07
CA ILE A 84 -10.74 13.03 -2.21
C ILE A 84 -10.36 13.37 -0.76
N ALA A 85 -9.16 13.90 -0.51
CA ALA A 85 -8.74 14.26 0.84
C ALA A 85 -9.67 15.29 1.50
N GLN A 86 -10.15 16.30 0.74
CA GLN A 86 -11.14 17.27 1.22
C GLN A 86 -12.48 16.61 1.54
N SER A 87 -12.93 15.69 0.69
CA SER A 87 -14.17 14.94 0.89
C SER A 87 -14.11 14.08 2.16
N LEU A 88 -13.04 13.31 2.35
CA LEU A 88 -12.82 12.49 3.55
C LEU A 88 -12.79 13.34 4.83
N LYS A 89 -12.17 14.54 4.79
CA LYS A 89 -12.21 15.50 5.89
C LYS A 89 -13.64 15.97 6.19
N ALA A 90 -14.40 16.32 5.16
CA ALA A 90 -15.78 16.78 5.30
C ALA A 90 -16.72 15.68 5.84
N ASP A 91 -16.45 14.42 5.50
CA ASP A 91 -17.18 13.25 5.98
C ASP A 91 -16.88 12.90 7.45
N GLY A 92 -15.90 13.59 8.05
CA GLY A 92 -15.53 13.44 9.46
C GLY A 92 -14.96 12.06 9.77
N VAL A 93 -14.08 11.55 8.90
CA VAL A 93 -13.37 10.29 9.17
C VAL A 93 -12.44 10.43 10.38
N ASP A 94 -12.26 9.34 11.13
CA ASP A 94 -11.42 9.30 12.32
C ASP A 94 -9.93 9.05 11.96
N LEU A 95 -9.66 8.47 10.79
CA LEU A 95 -8.31 8.20 10.26
C LEU A 95 -8.34 8.19 8.72
N ILE A 96 -7.28 8.69 8.10
CA ILE A 96 -7.03 8.58 6.66
C ILE A 96 -5.89 7.59 6.41
N TYR A 97 -6.13 6.61 5.55
CA TYR A 97 -5.09 5.76 4.98
C TYR A 97 -4.80 6.24 3.56
N ALA A 98 -3.57 6.69 3.31
CA ALA A 98 -3.15 7.24 2.04
C ALA A 98 -2.16 6.30 1.33
N ILE A 99 -2.55 5.80 0.17
CA ILE A 99 -1.82 4.78 -0.57
C ILE A 99 -1.12 5.41 -1.77
N ALA A 100 0.21 5.33 -1.78
CA ALA A 100 1.16 5.99 -2.67
C ALA A 100 1.50 7.45 -2.36
N THR A 101 2.70 7.87 -2.78
CA THR A 101 3.28 9.20 -2.52
C THR A 101 2.34 10.36 -2.87
N PRO A 102 1.70 10.42 -4.06
CA PRO A 102 0.82 11.53 -4.39
C PRO A 102 -0.40 11.65 -3.47
N ALA A 103 -1.01 10.51 -3.12
CA ALA A 103 -2.15 10.47 -2.21
C ALA A 103 -1.76 10.93 -0.81
N ALA A 104 -0.59 10.50 -0.31
CA ALA A 104 -0.08 10.91 0.99
C ALA A 104 0.25 12.42 1.04
N GLN A 105 0.83 12.96 -0.04
CA GLN A 105 1.12 14.39 -0.15
C GLN A 105 -0.17 15.22 -0.15
N ALA A 106 -1.16 14.82 -0.94
CA ALA A 106 -2.45 15.49 -0.98
C ALA A 106 -3.19 15.43 0.35
N ALA A 107 -3.19 14.27 1.02
CA ALA A 107 -3.77 14.10 2.34
C ALA A 107 -3.09 15.02 3.36
N LYS A 108 -1.75 15.01 3.43
CA LYS A 108 -0.98 15.87 4.34
C LYS A 108 -1.24 17.36 4.10
N ASN A 109 -1.27 17.79 2.84
CA ASN A 109 -1.43 19.21 2.50
C ASN A 109 -2.85 19.72 2.78
N THR A 110 -3.84 18.84 2.73
CA THR A 110 -5.26 19.18 2.88
C THR A 110 -5.77 19.01 4.31
N VAL A 111 -5.25 18.01 5.02
CA VAL A 111 -5.79 17.53 6.29
C VAL A 111 -4.70 17.59 7.36
N THR A 112 -4.87 18.48 8.33
CA THR A 112 -3.88 18.78 9.38
C THR A 112 -4.30 18.29 10.77
N ASP A 113 -5.55 17.84 10.90
CA ASP A 113 -6.23 17.57 12.16
C ASP A 113 -6.72 16.11 12.31
N ILE A 114 -6.74 15.34 11.23
CA ILE A 114 -7.07 13.91 11.22
C ILE A 114 -5.77 13.10 11.08
N PRO A 115 -5.55 12.02 11.85
CA PRO A 115 -4.42 11.13 11.64
C PRO A 115 -4.35 10.56 10.23
N ILE A 116 -3.15 10.57 9.65
CA ILE A 116 -2.82 10.01 8.34
C ILE A 116 -1.79 8.90 8.52
N VAL A 117 -2.13 7.71 8.04
CA VAL A 117 -1.19 6.59 7.88
C VAL A 117 -0.93 6.45 6.38
N PHE A 118 0.32 6.50 5.95
CA PHE A 118 0.67 6.22 4.55
C PHE A 118 1.25 4.81 4.38
N SER A 119 1.17 4.28 3.16
CA SER A 119 1.93 3.13 2.68
C SER A 119 2.30 3.34 1.21
N SER A 120 3.13 2.46 0.66
CA SER A 120 3.60 2.57 -0.74
C SER A 120 4.28 3.91 -1.04
N VAL A 121 5.02 4.44 -0.06
CA VAL A 121 5.80 5.68 -0.19
C VAL A 121 7.28 5.34 -0.15
N THR A 122 8.01 5.68 -1.21
CA THR A 122 9.44 5.33 -1.30
C THR A 122 10.33 6.21 -0.45
N ASP A 123 10.21 7.53 -0.59
CA ASP A 123 11.01 8.49 0.17
C ASP A 123 10.10 9.48 0.90
N PRO A 124 9.61 9.14 2.11
CA PRO A 124 8.69 10.00 2.84
C PRO A 124 9.35 11.30 3.33
N VAL A 125 10.69 11.37 3.39
CA VAL A 125 11.41 12.61 3.72
C VAL A 125 11.52 13.50 2.49
N GLY A 126 11.98 12.97 1.36
CA GLY A 126 12.07 13.71 0.10
C GLY A 126 10.72 14.08 -0.51
N ALA A 127 9.66 13.32 -0.20
CA ALA A 127 8.28 13.68 -0.50
C ALA A 127 7.69 14.71 0.48
N GLU A 128 8.49 15.17 1.45
CA GLU A 128 8.12 16.10 2.50
C GLU A 128 6.92 15.64 3.32
N LEU A 129 6.71 14.34 3.53
CA LEU A 129 5.65 13.83 4.41
C LEU A 129 6.05 13.92 5.87
N VAL A 130 7.30 13.59 6.18
CA VAL A 130 7.90 13.68 7.52
C VAL A 130 9.28 14.34 7.43
N LYS A 131 9.80 14.87 8.54
CA LYS A 131 11.18 15.40 8.57
C LYS A 131 12.22 14.30 8.79
N THR A 132 11.87 13.30 9.60
CA THR A 132 12.71 12.15 9.96
C THR A 132 11.81 10.93 10.14
N PHE A 133 12.39 9.73 10.13
CA PHE A 133 11.63 8.50 10.37
C PHE A 133 11.26 8.36 11.85
N GLU A 134 12.16 8.76 12.76
CA GLU A 134 12.05 8.50 14.20
C GLU A 134 11.03 9.39 14.91
N LYS A 135 10.82 10.60 14.39
CA LYS A 135 9.92 11.60 14.97
C LYS A 135 9.08 12.23 13.86
N PRO A 136 7.85 11.76 13.65
CA PRO A 136 6.89 12.46 12.83
C PRO A 136 6.41 13.72 13.56
N ASP A 137 6.57 14.88 12.94
CA ASP A 137 6.30 16.18 13.56
C ASP A 137 4.83 16.62 13.47
N SER A 138 3.96 15.79 12.89
CA SER A 138 2.60 16.14 12.50
C SER A 138 1.61 14.98 12.72
N ASN A 139 0.46 15.08 12.10
CA ASN A 139 -0.58 14.05 12.01
C ASN A 139 -0.27 12.94 10.99
N VAL A 140 0.98 12.76 10.56
CA VAL A 140 1.35 11.83 9.48
C VAL A 140 2.40 10.83 9.96
N THR A 141 2.16 9.54 9.74
CA THR A 141 3.13 8.45 9.89
C THR A 141 2.85 7.39 8.82
N GLY A 142 3.62 6.30 8.76
CA GLY A 142 3.33 5.22 7.83
C GLY A 142 4.48 4.26 7.58
N VAL A 143 4.34 3.50 6.50
CA VAL A 143 5.32 2.49 6.09
C VAL A 143 5.92 2.89 4.75
N SER A 144 7.24 2.97 4.69
CA SER A 144 7.98 3.18 3.45
C SER A 144 8.18 1.87 2.69
N ASP A 145 8.03 1.93 1.37
CA ASP A 145 8.27 0.81 0.46
C ASP A 145 9.70 0.74 -0.07
N TYR A 146 10.62 1.51 0.54
CA TYR A 146 12.01 1.56 0.12
C TYR A 146 12.67 0.18 0.17
N VAL A 147 13.16 -0.25 -0.98
CA VAL A 147 14.06 -1.39 -1.14
C VAL A 147 15.26 -0.92 -1.96
N SER A 148 16.47 -1.22 -1.47
CA SER A 148 17.67 -0.80 -2.18
C SER A 148 17.79 -1.53 -3.52
N SER A 149 18.03 -0.74 -4.57
CA SER A 149 18.28 -1.24 -5.93
C SER A 149 19.56 -2.08 -6.04
N GLU A 150 20.50 -1.95 -5.10
CA GLU A 150 21.76 -2.67 -5.12
C GLU A 150 21.59 -4.19 -5.06
N ALA A 151 20.78 -4.69 -4.11
CA ALA A 151 20.51 -6.11 -3.97
C ALA A 151 19.73 -6.67 -5.18
N GLN A 152 18.80 -5.89 -5.71
CA GLN A 152 17.98 -6.24 -6.87
C GLN A 152 18.85 -6.43 -8.13
N ILE A 153 19.76 -5.48 -8.38
CA ILE A 153 20.71 -5.55 -9.51
C ILE A 153 21.63 -6.76 -9.36
N ASP A 154 22.20 -6.97 -8.18
CA ASP A 154 23.16 -8.07 -7.94
C ASP A 154 22.52 -9.45 -8.14
N SER A 155 21.28 -9.64 -7.67
CA SER A 155 20.54 -10.87 -7.92
C SER A 155 20.25 -11.07 -9.41
N PHE A 156 19.87 -10.01 -10.12
CA PHE A 156 19.57 -10.09 -11.54
C PHE A 156 20.81 -10.38 -12.41
N LEU A 157 21.96 -9.80 -12.08
CA LEU A 157 23.22 -10.03 -12.80
C LEU A 157 23.77 -11.46 -12.62
N LYS A 158 23.32 -12.21 -11.61
CA LYS A 158 23.61 -13.66 -11.52
C LYS A 158 22.91 -14.47 -12.62
N ILE A 159 21.81 -13.94 -13.16
CA ILE A 159 21.02 -14.57 -14.24
C ILE A 159 21.46 -13.99 -15.59
N TYR A 160 21.68 -12.67 -15.64
CA TYR A 160 22.07 -11.95 -16.85
C TYR A 160 23.40 -11.20 -16.66
N PRO A 161 24.55 -11.91 -16.59
CA PRO A 161 25.86 -11.29 -16.31
C PRO A 161 26.36 -10.35 -17.42
N ASP A 162 25.81 -10.49 -18.63
CA ASP A 162 26.25 -9.74 -19.80
C ASP A 162 25.56 -8.38 -19.97
N VAL A 163 24.56 -8.05 -19.12
CA VAL A 163 23.87 -6.75 -19.17
C VAL A 163 24.86 -5.59 -18.99
N LYS A 164 24.84 -4.64 -19.94
CA LYS A 164 25.65 -3.42 -19.95
C LYS A 164 24.81 -2.15 -19.91
N THR A 165 23.53 -2.23 -20.24
CA THR A 165 22.61 -1.10 -20.21
C THR A 165 21.24 -1.52 -19.66
N PHE A 166 20.80 -0.89 -18.57
CA PHE A 166 19.41 -0.96 -18.12
C PHE A 166 18.59 0.19 -18.71
N GLY A 167 17.33 -0.09 -19.01
CA GLY A 167 16.32 0.91 -19.33
C GLY A 167 15.34 1.12 -18.18
N VAL A 168 14.88 2.35 -18.00
CA VAL A 168 13.77 2.71 -17.11
C VAL A 168 12.76 3.55 -17.89
N ILE A 169 11.48 3.20 -17.73
CA ILE A 169 10.36 4.08 -18.10
C ILE A 169 9.78 4.59 -16.79
N TYR A 170 9.44 5.87 -16.72
CA TYR A 170 8.94 6.47 -15.48
C TYR A 170 8.03 7.65 -15.73
N ASN A 171 7.09 7.87 -14.81
CA ASN A 171 6.28 9.06 -14.75
C ASN A 171 7.10 10.24 -14.23
N THR A 172 7.25 11.26 -15.07
CA THR A 172 8.03 12.46 -14.73
C THR A 172 7.40 13.30 -13.61
N SER A 173 6.14 13.04 -13.27
CA SER A 173 5.42 13.74 -12.20
C SER A 173 5.50 13.04 -10.84
N GLU A 174 6.18 11.90 -10.73
CA GLU A 174 6.26 11.10 -9.51
C GLU A 174 7.63 11.24 -8.83
N GLN A 175 7.65 11.91 -7.67
CA GLN A 175 8.87 12.16 -6.91
C GLN A 175 9.55 10.84 -6.46
N ASN A 176 8.76 9.81 -6.13
CA ASN A 176 9.25 8.45 -5.82
C ASN A 176 10.09 7.86 -6.97
N SER A 177 9.68 8.09 -8.22
CA SER A 177 10.41 7.60 -9.39
C SER A 177 11.71 8.37 -9.61
N LEU A 178 11.70 9.70 -9.41
CA LEU A 178 12.90 10.53 -9.57
C LEU A 178 14.01 10.15 -8.57
N VAL A 179 13.65 9.92 -7.30
CA VAL A 179 14.61 9.50 -6.27
C VAL A 179 15.20 8.13 -6.60
N GLN A 180 14.38 7.18 -7.04
CA GLN A 180 14.85 5.85 -7.42
C GLN A 180 15.76 5.87 -8.66
N ILE A 181 15.51 6.74 -9.65
CA ILE A 181 16.37 6.89 -10.82
C ILE A 181 17.77 7.33 -10.42
N GLU A 182 17.88 8.31 -9.52
CA GLU A 182 19.19 8.78 -9.06
C GLU A 182 19.93 7.71 -8.25
N GLU A 183 19.24 6.96 -7.38
CA GLU A 183 19.85 5.81 -6.70
C GLU A 183 20.33 4.75 -7.70
N LEU A 184 19.45 4.33 -8.61
CA LEU A 184 19.72 3.28 -9.59
C LEU A 184 20.91 3.68 -10.48
N LYS A 185 20.95 4.93 -10.95
CA LYS A 185 22.06 5.47 -11.73
C LYS A 185 23.39 5.35 -10.99
N ASN A 186 23.42 5.71 -9.71
CA ASN A 186 24.61 5.59 -8.88
C ASN A 186 25.03 4.11 -8.69
N ASN A 187 24.07 3.23 -8.43
CA ASN A 187 24.34 1.80 -8.22
C ASN A 187 24.78 1.06 -9.48
N LEU A 188 24.26 1.44 -10.65
CA LEU A 188 24.70 0.93 -11.95
C LEU A 188 26.08 1.48 -12.35
N ALA A 189 26.36 2.76 -12.06
CA ALA A 189 27.67 3.36 -12.34
C ALA A 189 28.81 2.65 -11.60
N LYS A 190 28.60 2.24 -10.34
CA LYS A 190 29.56 1.42 -9.57
C LYS A 190 29.91 0.09 -10.26
N ARG A 191 29.00 -0.41 -11.10
CA ARG A 191 29.13 -1.68 -11.85
C ARG A 191 29.57 -1.47 -13.31
N GLY A 192 29.79 -0.21 -13.73
CA GLY A 192 30.09 0.12 -15.12
C GLY A 192 28.92 -0.12 -16.08
N ILE A 193 27.70 -0.17 -15.56
CA ILE A 193 26.47 -0.39 -16.33
C ILE A 193 25.81 0.97 -16.61
N LYS A 194 25.32 1.16 -17.83
CA LYS A 194 24.63 2.39 -18.24
C LYS A 194 23.15 2.35 -17.84
N LEU A 195 22.57 3.53 -17.65
CA LEU A 195 21.13 3.72 -17.47
C LEU A 195 20.58 4.59 -18.59
N GLU A 196 19.64 4.06 -19.34
CA GLU A 196 18.79 4.80 -20.28
C GLU A 196 17.43 5.05 -19.62
N THR A 197 16.87 6.25 -19.80
CA THR A 197 15.59 6.60 -19.20
C THR A 197 14.65 7.20 -20.23
N VAL A 198 13.36 6.86 -20.17
CA VAL A 198 12.30 7.53 -20.94
C VAL A 198 11.21 7.99 -19.97
N GLY A 199 11.02 9.31 -19.92
CA GLY A 199 9.95 9.93 -19.15
C GLY A 199 8.62 9.85 -19.91
N VAL A 200 7.55 9.56 -19.18
CA VAL A 200 6.16 9.54 -19.66
C VAL A 200 5.26 10.35 -18.72
N SER A 201 4.03 10.58 -19.16
CA SER A 201 3.01 11.30 -18.37
C SER A 201 1.65 10.60 -18.34
N ALA A 202 1.39 9.67 -19.26
CA ALA A 202 0.16 8.91 -19.33
C ALA A 202 0.39 7.47 -19.80
N VAL A 203 -0.54 6.57 -19.48
CA VAL A 203 -0.49 5.15 -19.89
C VAL A 203 -0.44 5.00 -21.42
N THR A 204 -1.05 5.94 -22.15
CA THR A 204 -1.03 5.97 -23.62
C THR A 204 0.36 6.20 -24.22
N ASP A 205 1.30 6.75 -23.44
CA ASP A 205 2.67 7.00 -23.89
C ASP A 205 3.54 5.73 -23.83
N ILE A 206 3.14 4.74 -23.00
CA ILE A 206 3.93 3.56 -22.66
C ILE A 206 4.35 2.75 -23.90
N PRO A 207 3.46 2.40 -24.86
CA PRO A 207 3.88 1.63 -26.03
C PRO A 207 5.02 2.30 -26.81
N GLN A 208 4.93 3.62 -27.01
CA GLN A 208 5.94 4.39 -27.71
C GLN A 208 7.24 4.51 -26.90
N ALA A 209 7.12 4.69 -25.58
CA ALA A 209 8.27 4.72 -24.68
C ALA A 209 9.05 3.40 -24.74
N VAL A 210 8.37 2.26 -24.61
CA VAL A 210 9.01 0.92 -24.71
C VAL A 210 9.66 0.73 -26.08
N ALA A 211 8.96 1.05 -27.17
CA ALA A 211 9.51 0.92 -28.52
C ALA A 211 10.77 1.77 -28.74
N SER A 212 10.86 2.93 -28.09
CA SER A 212 12.00 3.85 -28.21
C SER A 212 13.23 3.42 -27.41
N ILE A 213 13.02 2.77 -26.26
CA ILE A 213 14.10 2.39 -25.33
C ILE A 213 14.59 0.97 -25.57
N ALA A 214 13.73 0.05 -26.01
CA ALA A 214 14.05 -1.36 -26.23
C ALA A 214 15.31 -1.59 -27.10
N PRO A 215 15.54 -0.86 -28.20
CA PRO A 215 16.75 -1.05 -29.03
C PRO A 215 18.07 -0.61 -28.37
N LYS A 216 18.01 0.04 -27.21
CA LYS A 216 19.16 0.69 -26.55
C LYS A 216 19.60 -0.03 -25.27
N ILE A 217 18.87 -1.04 -24.84
CA ILE A 217 19.00 -1.64 -23.51
C ILE A 217 19.15 -3.15 -23.61
N ASP A 218 19.77 -3.74 -22.60
CA ASP A 218 19.89 -5.19 -22.45
C ASP A 218 18.84 -5.76 -21.49
N ALA A 219 18.31 -4.92 -20.59
CA ALA A 219 17.26 -5.27 -19.64
C ALA A 219 16.45 -4.02 -19.25
N LEU A 220 15.18 -4.19 -18.89
CA LEU A 220 14.38 -3.12 -18.29
C LEU A 220 14.33 -3.27 -16.77
N PHE A 221 14.57 -2.18 -16.06
CA PHE A 221 14.32 -2.08 -14.62
C PHE A 221 13.01 -1.30 -14.42
N ALA A 222 12.01 -1.95 -13.84
CA ALA A 222 10.75 -1.33 -13.49
C ALA A 222 10.76 -0.90 -12.01
N LEU A 223 10.56 0.40 -11.78
CA LEU A 223 10.57 1.01 -10.44
C LEU A 223 9.24 0.77 -9.70
N THR A 224 9.12 1.26 -8.46
CA THR A 224 7.81 1.47 -7.81
C THR A 224 7.12 2.74 -8.34
N ASP A 225 6.93 2.79 -9.67
CA ASP A 225 6.25 3.87 -10.39
C ASP A 225 4.79 3.46 -10.64
N ASN A 226 3.83 4.27 -10.22
CA ASN A 226 2.42 3.88 -10.22
C ASN A 226 1.86 3.74 -11.65
N LEU A 227 2.23 4.67 -12.54
CA LEU A 227 1.82 4.66 -13.93
C LEU A 227 2.35 3.41 -14.66
N VAL A 228 3.61 3.08 -14.47
CA VAL A 228 4.25 1.91 -15.10
C VAL A 228 3.72 0.61 -14.49
N ALA A 229 3.47 0.57 -13.18
CA ALA A 229 2.87 -0.59 -12.52
C ALA A 229 1.45 -0.89 -13.03
N ASN A 230 0.64 0.15 -13.24
CA ASN A 230 -0.66 0.01 -13.91
C ASN A 230 -0.52 -0.49 -15.36
N ALA A 231 0.47 0.02 -16.09
CA ALA A 231 0.74 -0.36 -17.47
C ALA A 231 1.56 -1.65 -17.64
N ALA A 232 1.87 -2.37 -16.57
CA ALA A 232 2.78 -3.52 -16.57
C ALA A 232 2.44 -4.60 -17.62
N PRO A 233 1.17 -4.95 -17.90
CA PRO A 233 0.83 -5.89 -18.96
C PRO A 233 1.29 -5.43 -20.36
N ILE A 234 1.19 -4.12 -20.64
CA ILE A 234 1.59 -3.52 -21.92
C ILE A 234 3.12 -3.52 -22.05
N VAL A 235 3.81 -3.17 -20.95
CA VAL A 235 5.28 -3.20 -20.87
C VAL A 235 5.78 -4.63 -21.09
N SER A 236 5.24 -5.59 -20.34
CA SER A 236 5.60 -7.02 -20.42
C SER A 236 5.47 -7.57 -21.84
N ASP A 237 4.31 -7.40 -22.48
CA ASP A 237 4.06 -7.93 -23.82
C ASP A 237 5.10 -7.43 -24.85
N THR A 238 5.47 -6.15 -24.76
CA THR A 238 6.45 -5.54 -25.66
C THR A 238 7.88 -6.01 -25.38
N LEU A 239 8.25 -6.16 -24.10
CA LEU A 239 9.56 -6.67 -23.71
C LEU A 239 9.75 -8.14 -24.12
N ILE A 240 8.73 -8.98 -23.92
CA ILE A 240 8.74 -10.39 -24.34
C ILE A 240 8.95 -10.49 -25.86
N LYS A 241 8.19 -9.72 -26.66
CA LYS A 241 8.35 -9.67 -28.13
C LYS A 241 9.75 -9.24 -28.56
N SER A 242 10.38 -8.39 -27.77
CA SER A 242 11.74 -7.87 -28.00
C SER A 242 12.83 -8.77 -27.41
N LYS A 243 12.47 -9.89 -26.76
CA LYS A 243 13.38 -10.77 -26.01
C LYS A 243 14.20 -10.04 -24.93
N LEU A 244 13.62 -9.02 -24.31
CA LEU A 244 14.26 -8.24 -23.26
C LEU A 244 13.81 -8.74 -21.88
N PRO A 245 14.74 -9.12 -20.99
CA PRO A 245 14.41 -9.44 -19.62
C PRO A 245 14.06 -8.20 -18.82
N SER A 246 13.25 -8.38 -17.78
CA SER A 246 12.83 -7.32 -16.86
C SER A 246 13.09 -7.67 -15.40
N LEU A 247 13.52 -6.67 -14.65
CA LEU A 247 13.62 -6.69 -13.19
C LEU A 247 12.64 -5.67 -12.64
N SER A 248 11.80 -6.06 -11.68
CA SER A 248 10.86 -5.17 -11.01
C SER A 248 11.29 -4.92 -9.57
N ALA A 249 11.08 -3.69 -9.10
CA ALA A 249 11.27 -3.30 -7.71
C ALA A 249 10.22 -3.90 -6.76
N GLU A 250 9.14 -4.49 -7.31
CA GLU A 250 8.04 -5.06 -6.52
C GLU A 250 7.28 -6.19 -7.24
N GLU A 251 6.43 -6.91 -6.51
CA GLU A 251 5.81 -8.16 -6.96
C GLU A 251 4.63 -8.02 -7.93
N GLY A 252 3.87 -6.93 -7.87
CA GLY A 252 2.64 -6.73 -8.65
C GLY A 252 2.91 -6.71 -10.16
N GLN A 253 4.01 -6.09 -10.57
CA GLN A 253 4.42 -6.05 -11.97
C GLN A 253 4.85 -7.42 -12.52
N VAL A 254 5.39 -8.31 -11.68
CA VAL A 254 5.71 -9.71 -12.07
C VAL A 254 4.43 -10.53 -12.25
N LYS A 255 3.43 -10.32 -11.38
CA LYS A 255 2.08 -10.89 -11.54
C LYS A 255 1.41 -10.42 -12.84
N ASN A 256 1.78 -9.23 -13.33
CA ASN A 256 1.36 -8.67 -14.62
C ASN A 256 2.31 -8.94 -15.79
N GLY A 257 3.26 -9.89 -15.63
CA GLY A 257 4.04 -10.45 -16.73
C GLY A 257 5.47 -9.96 -16.85
N LEU A 258 5.96 -9.05 -15.99
CA LEU A 258 7.41 -8.83 -15.92
C LEU A 258 8.12 -10.09 -15.43
N LEU A 259 9.41 -10.24 -15.77
CA LEU A 259 10.12 -11.50 -15.59
C LEU A 259 10.35 -11.82 -14.10
N MET A 260 10.94 -10.92 -13.34
CA MET A 260 11.23 -11.19 -11.93
C MET A 260 11.24 -9.94 -11.06
N SER A 261 11.10 -10.13 -9.75
CA SER A 261 11.26 -9.10 -8.74
C SER A 261 12.04 -9.61 -7.55
N GLU A 262 12.64 -8.67 -6.84
CA GLU A 262 13.12 -8.86 -5.47
C GLU A 262 12.68 -7.62 -4.69
N GLY A 263 11.49 -7.64 -4.09
CA GLY A 263 10.83 -6.39 -3.73
C GLY A 263 9.73 -6.55 -2.70
N VAL A 264 8.96 -5.48 -2.52
CA VAL A 264 7.97 -5.36 -1.46
C VAL A 264 6.81 -6.33 -1.62
N ASN A 265 6.41 -7.00 -0.53
CA ASN A 265 5.11 -7.64 -0.41
C ASN A 265 4.07 -6.63 0.09
N TYR A 266 3.29 -6.07 -0.83
CA TYR A 266 2.38 -4.98 -0.47
C TYR A 266 1.21 -5.40 0.42
N LYS A 267 0.80 -6.67 0.40
CA LYS A 267 -0.23 -7.14 1.32
C LYS A 267 0.26 -7.08 2.76
N GLU A 268 1.47 -7.57 3.01
CA GLU A 268 2.09 -7.51 4.34
C GLU A 268 2.43 -6.06 4.74
N GLN A 269 2.85 -5.22 3.79
CA GLN A 269 3.02 -3.79 4.04
C GLN A 269 1.70 -3.11 4.45
N GLY A 270 0.60 -3.45 3.76
CA GLY A 270 -0.74 -2.99 4.11
C GLY A 270 -1.12 -3.40 5.53
N LYS A 271 -0.85 -4.66 5.91
CA LYS A 271 -1.04 -5.13 7.29
C LYS A 271 -0.19 -4.34 8.28
N GLN A 272 1.07 -4.04 7.95
CA GLN A 272 1.96 -3.23 8.78
C GLN A 272 1.38 -1.83 9.01
N ALA A 273 0.94 -1.14 7.96
CA ALA A 273 0.23 0.13 8.08
C ALA A 273 -1.07 0.00 8.91
N GLY A 274 -1.80 -1.11 8.75
CA GLY A 274 -2.97 -1.43 9.56
C GLY A 274 -2.66 -1.55 11.06
N ARG A 275 -1.52 -2.14 11.43
CA ARG A 275 -1.07 -2.20 12.84
C ARG A 275 -0.80 -0.80 13.40
N MET A 276 -0.23 0.10 12.60
CA MET A 276 -0.04 1.50 12.99
C MET A 276 -1.38 2.22 13.16
N ALA A 277 -2.34 2.01 12.25
CA ALA A 277 -3.68 2.56 12.38
C ALA A 277 -4.40 2.06 13.64
N VAL A 278 -4.27 0.77 13.99
CA VAL A 278 -4.83 0.21 15.22
C VAL A 278 -4.27 0.89 16.46
N LYS A 279 -2.97 1.19 16.52
CA LYS A 279 -2.37 1.96 17.63
C LYS A 279 -3.03 3.34 17.75
N ILE A 280 -3.17 4.05 16.62
CA ILE A 280 -3.77 5.39 16.57
C ILE A 280 -5.24 5.36 17.00
N LEU A 281 -6.02 4.43 16.46
CA LEU A 281 -7.44 4.27 16.78
C LEU A 281 -7.69 3.87 18.24
N ASN A 282 -6.68 3.26 18.89
CA ASN A 282 -6.69 2.97 20.33
C ASN A 282 -6.13 4.11 21.20
N GLY A 283 -5.84 5.28 20.60
CA GLY A 283 -5.51 6.51 21.31
C GLY A 283 -4.01 6.86 21.37
N GLU A 284 -3.15 6.11 20.71
CA GLU A 284 -1.74 6.48 20.59
C GLU A 284 -1.58 7.71 19.67
N GLN A 285 -0.77 8.68 20.10
CA GLN A 285 -0.54 9.89 19.30
C GLN A 285 0.38 9.57 18.12
N VAL A 286 0.03 10.07 16.93
CA VAL A 286 0.80 9.85 15.69
C VAL A 286 2.28 10.21 15.84
N ALA A 287 2.58 11.31 16.56
CA ALA A 287 3.95 11.77 16.79
C ALA A 287 4.84 10.78 17.59
N ASN A 288 4.24 9.78 18.25
CA ASN A 288 4.95 8.73 18.97
C ASN A 288 5.13 7.44 18.15
N ILE A 289 4.62 7.40 16.91
CA ILE A 289 4.67 6.23 16.04
C ILE A 289 5.65 6.55 14.90
N PRO A 290 6.90 6.07 14.95
CA PRO A 290 7.89 6.28 13.89
C PRO A 290 7.40 5.75 12.54
N VAL A 291 7.92 6.34 11.47
CA VAL A 291 7.82 5.75 10.14
C VAL A 291 8.64 4.46 10.12
N GLU A 292 8.05 3.40 9.58
CA GLU A 292 8.68 2.09 9.49
C GLU A 292 9.11 1.80 8.04
N LEU A 293 10.16 1.01 7.86
CA LEU A 293 10.46 0.39 6.57
C LEU A 293 9.60 -0.87 6.42
N ASN A 294 9.31 -1.25 5.18
CA ASN A 294 8.66 -2.53 4.89
C ASN A 294 9.45 -3.71 5.49
N GLU A 295 8.75 -4.58 6.22
CA GLU A 295 9.36 -5.73 6.91
C GLU A 295 9.48 -6.98 6.03
N VAL A 296 8.62 -7.13 5.01
CA VAL A 296 8.50 -8.38 4.24
C VAL A 296 8.72 -8.14 2.76
N ASN A 297 9.80 -8.69 2.22
CA ASN A 297 10.10 -8.70 0.79
C ASN A 297 9.90 -10.10 0.20
N THR A 298 9.49 -10.17 -1.05
CA THR A 298 9.35 -11.40 -1.85
C THR A 298 10.30 -11.38 -3.04
N LYS A 299 10.76 -12.57 -3.44
CA LYS A 299 11.45 -12.76 -4.72
C LYS A 299 10.56 -13.59 -5.61
N LEU A 300 10.06 -13.00 -6.69
CA LEU A 300 9.16 -13.69 -7.61
C LEU A 300 9.79 -13.84 -9.00
N VAL A 301 9.42 -14.91 -9.69
CA VAL A 301 9.66 -15.07 -11.13
C VAL A 301 8.37 -15.50 -11.83
N ASN A 302 8.04 -14.84 -12.93
CA ASN A 302 6.96 -15.25 -13.81
C ASN A 302 7.43 -16.37 -14.73
N VAL A 303 6.89 -17.57 -14.54
CA VAL A 303 7.30 -18.78 -15.27
C VAL A 303 7.01 -18.64 -16.76
N LYS A 304 5.86 -18.09 -17.16
CA LYS A 304 5.50 -17.92 -18.57
C LYS A 304 6.45 -16.93 -19.27
N THR A 305 6.79 -15.84 -18.60
CA THR A 305 7.75 -14.86 -19.12
C THR A 305 9.14 -15.47 -19.23
N ALA A 306 9.58 -16.22 -18.22
CA ALA A 306 10.86 -16.93 -18.24
C ALA A 306 10.94 -17.92 -19.41
N GLU A 307 9.90 -18.72 -19.64
CA GLU A 307 9.80 -19.65 -20.77
C GLU A 307 9.83 -18.91 -22.12
N ALA A 308 9.08 -17.82 -22.26
CA ALA A 308 9.06 -17.02 -23.48
C ALA A 308 10.41 -16.36 -23.80
N LEU A 309 11.19 -16.04 -22.77
CA LEU A 309 12.55 -15.49 -22.88
C LEU A 309 13.63 -16.57 -22.97
N GLY A 310 13.29 -17.86 -22.82
CA GLY A 310 14.25 -18.98 -22.88
C GLY A 310 15.18 -19.06 -21.66
N VAL A 311 14.71 -18.65 -20.49
CA VAL A 311 15.49 -18.57 -19.25
C VAL A 311 15.49 -19.91 -18.52
N ASP A 312 16.66 -20.37 -18.08
CA ASP A 312 16.75 -21.56 -17.23
C ASP A 312 16.38 -21.23 -15.78
N LEU A 313 15.16 -21.64 -15.38
CA LEU A 313 14.64 -21.50 -14.02
C LEU A 313 15.35 -22.37 -12.96
N ASN A 314 16.37 -23.15 -13.36
CA ASN A 314 17.26 -23.87 -12.45
C ASN A 314 18.59 -23.14 -12.21
N ALA A 315 18.83 -22.01 -12.88
CA ALA A 315 20.01 -21.20 -12.65
C ALA A 315 20.09 -20.75 -11.20
N GLU A 316 21.31 -20.61 -10.67
CA GLU A 316 21.57 -20.23 -9.27
C GLU A 316 20.85 -18.93 -8.87
N GLY A 317 20.69 -17.98 -9.80
CA GLY A 317 19.98 -16.73 -9.57
C GLY A 317 18.48 -16.88 -9.28
N PHE A 318 17.87 -18.04 -9.54
CA PHE A 318 16.47 -18.35 -9.18
C PHE A 318 16.34 -19.21 -7.93
N LYS A 319 17.43 -19.44 -7.19
CA LYS A 319 17.36 -20.13 -5.91
C LYS A 319 16.56 -19.27 -4.92
N ASP A 320 15.64 -19.91 -4.19
CA ASP A 320 14.76 -19.27 -3.22
C ASP A 320 13.83 -18.18 -3.82
N VAL A 321 13.61 -18.22 -5.14
CA VAL A 321 12.64 -17.37 -5.85
C VAL A 321 11.34 -18.14 -6.02
N GLU A 322 10.24 -17.54 -5.56
CA GLU A 322 8.91 -18.09 -5.72
C GLU A 322 8.47 -18.01 -7.20
N LYS A 323 7.96 -19.13 -7.71
CA LYS A 323 7.56 -19.29 -9.11
C LYS A 323 6.06 -19.03 -9.24
N ILE A 324 5.69 -17.99 -9.97
CA ILE A 324 4.29 -17.65 -10.24
C ILE A 324 3.93 -17.86 -11.72
N GLN A 325 2.64 -18.07 -11.98
CA GLN A 325 2.10 -18.38 -13.31
C GLN A 325 1.68 -17.13 -14.09
#